data_AF-A0A563BD21-F1
#
_entry.id   AF-A0A563BD21-F1
#
_cell.length_a   1.000
_cell.length_b   1.000
_cell.length_c   1.000
_cell.angle_alpha   90.00
_cell.angle_beta   90.00
_cell.angle_gamma   90.00
#
_symmetry.space_group_name_H-M   'P 1'
#
loop_
_entity.id
_entity.type
_entity.pdbx_description
1 polymer ?
#
loop_
_entity_poly.entity_id
_entity_poly.type
_entity_poly.pdbx_seq_one_letter_code
_entity_poly.pdbx_strand_id
1 'polypeptide(L)'
;MNSKLIEKAIQDGKKLAEEINSAKSEIQLDKLEGNIEQYANFLDNNFSYSNDSLPEDDRFCELSFYIYIALEEKGDHLEYYNEHPEVTSDGVVDFLDYLESMKWA
;
A
#
# COMPACT_ATOMS: atom_id res chain seq x y z
N MET A 1 9.50 -0.32 20.40
CA MET A 1 9.18 -0.70 19.02
C MET A 1 10.45 -0.96 18.22
N ASN A 2 10.44 -1.86 17.24
CA ASN A 2 11.64 -2.22 16.47
C ASN A 2 11.83 -1.25 15.31
N SER A 3 12.74 -0.27 15.45
CA SER A 3 13.00 0.77 14.45
C SER A 3 13.30 0.19 13.06
N LYS A 4 13.93 -1.00 12.98
CA LYS A 4 14.23 -1.67 11.71
C LYS A 4 12.98 -2.13 10.98
N LEU A 5 11.94 -2.57 11.70
CA LEU A 5 10.68 -2.98 11.08
C LEU A 5 9.93 -1.76 10.54
N ILE A 6 9.93 -0.66 11.30
CA ILE A 6 9.29 0.60 10.88
C ILE A 6 9.98 1.16 9.64
N GLU A 7 11.33 1.24 9.66
CA GLU A 7 12.11 1.69 8.50
C GLU A 7 11.82 0.83 7.27
N LYS A 8 11.75 -0.50 7.44
CA LYS A 8 11.37 -1.42 6.37
C LYS A 8 9.96 -1.15 5.85
N ALA A 9 8.98 -0.98 6.74
CA ALA A 9 7.60 -0.70 6.36
C ALA A 9 7.48 0.57 5.51
N ILE A 10 8.19 1.63 5.91
CA ILE A 10 8.21 2.91 5.20
C ILE A 10 8.92 2.79 3.85
N GLN A 11 10.10 2.14 3.81
CA GLN A 11 10.87 2.00 2.58
C GLN A 11 10.16 1.15 1.54
N ASP A 12 9.64 -0.02 1.95
CA ASP A 12 8.92 -0.92 1.05
C ASP A 12 7.61 -0.28 0.58
N GLY A 13 6.88 0.40 1.47
CA GLY A 13 5.66 1.12 1.14
C GLY A 13 5.90 2.21 0.09
N LYS A 14 6.90 3.08 0.31
CA LYS A 14 7.26 4.14 -0.65
C LYS A 14 7.68 3.57 -2.00
N LYS A 15 8.45 2.47 -2.00
CA LYS A 15 8.85 1.79 -3.23
C LYS A 15 7.64 1.23 -3.99
N LEU A 16 6.71 0.57 -3.30
CA LEU A 16 5.50 0.04 -3.94
C LEU A 16 4.61 1.16 -4.49
N ALA A 17 4.46 2.25 -3.75
CA ALA A 17 3.74 3.45 -4.21
C ALA A 17 4.35 4.02 -5.51
N GLU A 18 5.68 4.11 -5.58
CA GLU A 18 6.38 4.53 -6.80
C GLU A 18 6.16 3.57 -7.98
N GLU A 19 6.20 2.25 -7.72
CA GLU A 19 5.98 1.22 -8.74
C GLU A 19 4.54 1.24 -9.27
N ILE A 20 3.54 1.38 -8.40
CA ILE A 20 2.11 1.55 -8.76
C ILE A 20 1.95 2.81 -9.59
N ASN A 21 2.45 3.95 -9.10
CA ASN A 21 2.28 5.24 -9.79
C ASN A 21 2.92 5.24 -11.19
N SER A 22 4.04 4.54 -11.34
CA SER A 22 4.79 4.45 -12.60
C SER A 22 4.23 3.42 -13.58
N ALA A 23 3.30 2.57 -13.15
CA ALA A 23 2.70 1.55 -14.00
C ALA A 23 1.86 2.19 -15.12
N LYS A 24 2.00 1.64 -16.33
CA LYS A 24 1.37 2.11 -17.57
C LYS A 24 0.45 1.07 -18.21
N SER A 25 0.37 -0.12 -17.64
CA SER A 25 -0.48 -1.22 -18.11
C SER A 25 -1.01 -2.05 -16.95
N GLU A 26 -2.18 -2.67 -17.15
CA GLU A 26 -2.73 -3.67 -16.22
C GLU A 26 -1.72 -4.79 -15.95
N ILE A 27 -1.04 -5.30 -16.97
CA ILE A 27 0.01 -6.33 -16.83
C ILE A 27 1.15 -5.89 -15.89
N GLN A 28 1.45 -4.59 -15.80
CA GLN A 28 2.44 -4.08 -14.85
C GLN A 28 1.86 -4.04 -13.43
N LEU A 29 0.60 -3.67 -13.27
CA LEU A 29 -0.13 -3.68 -11.99
C LEU A 29 -0.31 -5.10 -11.45
N ASP A 30 -0.74 -6.06 -12.28
CA ASP A 30 -0.91 -7.48 -11.92
C ASP A 30 0.37 -8.09 -11.33
N LYS A 31 1.54 -7.66 -11.84
CA LYS A 31 2.83 -8.13 -11.34
C LYS A 31 3.16 -7.59 -9.95
N LEU A 32 2.52 -6.51 -9.51
CA LEU A 32 2.70 -5.92 -8.20
C LEU A 32 1.85 -6.62 -7.14
N GLU A 33 0.77 -7.30 -7.51
CA GLU A 33 -0.14 -7.97 -6.56
C GLU A 33 0.61 -8.86 -5.57
N GLY A 34 1.54 -9.70 -6.06
CA GLY A 34 2.33 -10.57 -5.20
C GLY A 34 3.26 -9.84 -4.24
N ASN A 35 3.82 -8.68 -4.65
CA ASN A 35 4.64 -7.85 -3.77
C ASN A 35 3.78 -7.11 -2.74
N ILE A 36 2.59 -6.64 -3.15
CA ILE A 36 1.61 -6.00 -2.26
C ILE A 36 1.11 -7.00 -1.23
N GLU A 37 0.82 -8.23 -1.62
CA GLU A 37 0.42 -9.30 -0.69
C GLU A 37 1.53 -9.61 0.33
N GLN A 38 2.79 -9.66 -0.11
CA GLN A 38 3.92 -9.84 0.81
C GLN A 38 4.07 -8.66 1.78
N TYR A 39 3.87 -7.43 1.29
CA TYR A 39 3.91 -6.22 2.11
C TYR A 39 2.74 -6.16 3.10
N ALA A 40 1.52 -6.47 2.67
CA ALA A 40 0.32 -6.55 3.49
C ALA A 40 0.50 -7.57 4.61
N ASN A 41 0.91 -8.79 4.28
CA ASN A 41 1.21 -9.82 5.28
C ASN A 41 2.30 -9.36 6.26
N PHE A 42 3.33 -8.67 5.79
CA PHE A 42 4.34 -8.10 6.67
C PHE A 42 3.75 -7.06 7.62
N LEU A 43 2.89 -6.17 7.13
CA LEU A 43 2.24 -5.15 7.95
C LEU A 43 1.33 -5.78 9.01
N ASP A 44 0.47 -6.69 8.59
CA ASP A 44 -0.48 -7.40 9.45
C ASP A 44 0.24 -8.18 10.55
N ASN A 45 1.38 -8.81 10.24
CA ASN A 45 2.16 -9.56 11.23
C ASN A 45 2.89 -8.69 12.27
N ASN A 46 3.18 -7.43 11.97
CA ASN A 46 4.09 -6.61 12.78
C ASN A 46 3.45 -5.35 13.35
N PHE A 47 2.37 -4.86 12.74
CA PHE A 47 1.72 -3.58 13.06
C PHE A 47 0.20 -3.68 13.09
N SER A 48 -0.36 -4.89 13.05
CA SER A 48 -1.78 -5.05 13.33
C SER A 48 -2.11 -4.61 14.75
N TYR A 49 -3.32 -4.11 14.92
CA TYR A 49 -3.89 -3.85 16.22
C TYR A 49 -4.89 -4.95 16.55
N SER A 50 -4.85 -5.45 17.78
CA SER A 50 -5.91 -6.33 18.28
C SER A 50 -7.19 -5.52 18.42
N ASN A 51 -8.22 -5.89 17.66
CA ASN A 51 -9.58 -5.38 17.86
C ASN A 51 -10.50 -6.57 18.14
N ASP A 52 -11.09 -6.62 19.33
CA ASP A 52 -12.02 -7.66 19.78
C ASP A 52 -13.29 -7.80 18.89
N SER A 53 -13.42 -6.97 17.86
CA SER A 53 -14.53 -6.95 16.89
C SER A 53 -14.22 -7.66 15.57
N LEU A 54 -13.00 -8.18 15.37
CA LEU A 54 -12.59 -8.91 14.17
C LEU A 54 -12.67 -10.45 14.39
N PRO A 55 -12.74 -11.26 13.31
CA PRO A 55 -12.75 -12.72 13.41
C PRO A 55 -11.34 -13.31 13.62
N GLU A 56 -11.25 -14.41 14.39
CA GLU A 56 -10.07 -15.11 15.00
C GLU A 56 -8.65 -15.02 14.38
N ASP A 57 -8.47 -14.63 13.10
CA ASP A 57 -7.17 -14.23 12.53
C ASP A 57 -7.10 -12.68 12.46
N ASP A 58 -7.18 -12.04 13.63
CA ASP A 58 -7.36 -10.59 13.89
C ASP A 58 -6.18 -9.68 13.51
N ARG A 59 -5.29 -10.14 12.62
CA ARG A 59 -4.09 -9.38 12.23
C ARG A 59 -4.42 -8.54 11.00
N PHE A 60 -4.93 -7.34 11.25
CA PHE A 60 -5.20 -6.35 10.21
C PHE A 60 -4.48 -5.03 10.53
N CYS A 61 -3.69 -4.56 9.57
CA CYS A 61 -3.11 -3.23 9.57
C CYS A 61 -3.82 -2.39 8.49
N GLU A 62 -4.44 -1.28 8.87
CA GLU A 62 -5.19 -0.43 7.91
C GLU A 62 -4.34 0.07 6.73
N LEU A 63 -3.02 0.19 6.91
CA LEU A 63 -2.08 0.51 5.83
C LEU A 63 -2.06 -0.58 4.72
N SER A 64 -2.33 -1.84 5.05
CA SER A 64 -2.45 -2.92 4.06
C SER A 64 -3.67 -2.73 3.16
N PHE A 65 -4.78 -2.19 3.70
CA PHE A 65 -5.95 -1.82 2.91
C PHE A 65 -5.64 -0.69 1.91
N TYR A 66 -4.99 0.39 2.35
CA TYR A 66 -4.72 1.54 1.47
C TYR A 66 -3.81 1.20 0.28
N ILE A 67 -2.84 0.29 0.42
CA ILE A 67 -2.00 -0.09 -0.73
C ILE A 67 -2.77 -0.89 -1.79
N TYR A 68 -3.77 -1.67 -1.39
CA TYR A 68 -4.66 -2.34 -2.35
C TYR A 68 -5.58 -1.33 -3.05
N ILE A 69 -6.12 -0.35 -2.33
CA ILE A 69 -6.90 0.75 -2.94
C ILE A 69 -6.05 1.54 -3.93
N ALA A 70 -4.78 1.81 -3.60
CA ALA A 70 -3.86 2.49 -4.52
C ALA A 70 -3.67 1.71 -5.84
N LEU A 71 -3.55 0.37 -5.76
CA LEU A 71 -3.43 -0.48 -6.93
C LEU A 71 -4.71 -0.47 -7.79
N GLU A 72 -5.87 -0.64 -7.14
CA GLU A 72 -7.19 -0.68 -7.79
C GLU A 72 -7.52 0.65 -8.47
N GLU A 73 -7.39 1.78 -7.74
CA GLU A 73 -7.68 3.11 -8.27
C GLU A 73 -6.78 3.46 -9.47
N LYS A 74 -5.48 3.10 -9.39
CA LYS A 74 -4.54 3.27 -10.50
C LYS A 74 -4.96 2.46 -11.73
N GLY A 75 -5.47 1.25 -11.53
CA GLY A 75 -5.98 0.38 -12.59
C GLY A 75 -7.22 0.96 -13.26
N ASP A 76 -8.19 1.39 -12.46
CA ASP A 76 -9.47 1.94 -12.94
C ASP A 76 -9.30 3.22 -13.78
N HIS A 77 -8.25 4.01 -13.52
CA HIS A 77 -7.97 5.28 -14.20
C HIS A 77 -6.67 5.26 -15.00
N LEU A 78 -6.23 4.08 -15.43
CA LEU A 78 -4.94 3.89 -16.11
C LEU A 78 -4.80 4.75 -17.38
N GLU A 79 -5.86 4.88 -18.19
CA GLU A 79 -5.87 5.71 -19.40
C GLU A 79 -5.58 7.17 -19.05
N TYR A 80 -6.28 7.72 -18.06
CA TYR A 80 -6.09 9.09 -17.58
C TYR A 80 -4.65 9.33 -17.11
N TYR A 81 -4.13 8.47 -16.23
CA TYR A 81 -2.77 8.66 -15.71
C TYR A 81 -1.67 8.43 -16.76
N ASN A 82 -1.95 7.68 -17.82
CA ASN A 82 -1.04 7.55 -18.95
C ASN A 82 -0.98 8.83 -19.78
N GLU A 83 -2.10 9.54 -19.92
CA GLU A 83 -2.17 10.85 -20.59
C GLU A 83 -1.60 11.98 -19.72
N HIS A 84 -1.60 11.79 -18.40
CA HIS A 84 -1.19 12.76 -17.39
C HIS A 84 -0.06 12.23 -16.48
N PRO A 85 1.15 11.95 -17.01
CA PRO A 85 2.24 11.36 -16.24
C PRO A 85 2.80 12.27 -15.13
N GLU A 86 2.45 13.57 -15.14
CA GLU A 86 2.75 14.52 -14.07
C GLU A 86 1.85 14.38 -12.84
N VAL A 87 0.71 13.69 -12.97
CA VAL A 87 -0.25 13.48 -11.91
C VAL A 87 0.05 12.18 -11.18
N THR A 88 0.18 12.26 -9.86
CA THR A 88 0.22 11.07 -9.01
C THR A 88 -1.20 10.54 -8.82
N SER A 89 -1.36 9.21 -8.86
CA SER A 89 -2.67 8.59 -8.62
C SER A 89 -3.21 8.95 -7.24
N ASP A 90 -4.50 9.29 -7.17
CA ASP A 90 -5.14 9.71 -5.91
C ASP A 90 -5.04 8.59 -4.86
N GLY A 91 -5.22 7.33 -5.26
CA GLY A 91 -5.02 6.19 -4.36
C GLY A 91 -3.58 6.07 -3.85
N VAL A 92 -2.58 6.42 -4.67
CA VAL A 92 -1.17 6.49 -4.23
C VAL A 92 -0.94 7.63 -3.25
N VAL A 93 -1.56 8.79 -3.46
CA VAL A 93 -1.48 9.94 -2.54
C VAL A 93 -2.06 9.55 -1.19
N ASP A 94 -3.28 8.98 -1.17
CA ASP A 94 -3.96 8.56 0.06
C ASP A 94 -3.13 7.54 0.86
N PHE A 95 -2.54 6.56 0.16
CA PHE A 95 -1.65 5.58 0.78
C PHE A 95 -0.41 6.23 1.41
N LEU A 96 0.25 7.16 0.70
CA LEU A 96 1.45 7.84 1.20
C LEU A 96 1.13 8.75 2.39
N ASP A 97 0.03 9.49 2.33
CA ASP A 97 -0.43 10.33 3.43
C ASP A 97 -0.74 9.50 4.67
N TYR A 98 -1.41 8.34 4.50
CA TYR A 98 -1.66 7.43 5.62
C TYR A 98 -0.36 6.86 6.19
N LEU A 99 0.55 6.38 5.33
CA LEU A 99 1.88 5.87 5.71
C LEU A 99 2.67 6.87 6.56
N GLU A 100 2.65 8.15 6.19
CA GLU A 100 3.36 9.22 6.90
C GLU A 100 2.66 9.66 8.19
N SER A 101 1.33 9.55 8.23
CA SER A 101 0.53 9.85 9.42
C SER A 101 0.59 8.74 10.49
N MET A 102 1.01 7.54 10.10
CA MET A 102 0.92 6.34 10.94
C MET A 102 1.74 6.51 12.22
N LYS A 103 1.06 6.37 13.36
CA LYS A 103 1.70 6.26 14.67
C LYS A 103 2.08 4.81 14.90
N TRP A 104 3.27 4.45 14.42
CA TRP A 104 3.87 3.15 14.67
C TRP A 104 3.86 2.87 16.19
N ALA A 105 3.08 1.86 16.64
CA ALA A 105 2.92 1.43 18.02
C ALA A 105 3.66 0.11 18.34
#